data_AF-A0A127PCY3-F1
#
_entry.id   AF-A0A127PCY3-F1
#
_cell.length_a   1.000
_cell.length_b   1.000
_cell.length_c   1.000
_cell.angle_alpha   90.00
_cell.angle_beta   90.00
_cell.angle_gamma   90.00
#
_symmetry.space_group_name_H-M   'P 1'
#
loop_
_entity.id
_entity.type
_entity.pdbx_description
1 polymer ?
#
loop_
_entity_poly.entity_id
_entity_poly.type
_entity_poly.pdbx_seq_one_letter_code
_entity_poly.pdbx_strand_id
1 'polypeptide(L)'
;MMDHYLTQLDALGAVIGLTADHGMNAKTDSAGTPNVIYLQDLLDANVGNVGNGRTRVILPITDPYVVHHGALGSYATVYLNDGANLASVSQQVRAIPGIELVLTRAEAAARFELPEDRIGDLVVVSERLTVIGTSASRHDLSELKLPLRSHGGISEQRVPLMFNRKLGAIPSDHRLRNFDVFYLAMNAAA
;
A
#
# COMPACT_ATOMS: atom_id res chain seq x y z
N MET A 1 24.55 2.45 11.47
CA MET A 1 23.95 3.69 12.03
C MET A 1 22.90 3.34 13.08
N MET A 2 21.75 2.76 12.73
CA MET A 2 20.66 2.48 13.71
C MET A 2 21.08 1.60 14.90
N ASP A 3 21.79 0.51 14.63
CA ASP A 3 22.26 -0.47 15.65
C ASP A 3 23.07 0.18 16.79
N HIS A 4 23.93 1.14 16.45
CA HIS A 4 24.72 1.89 17.42
C HIS A 4 23.83 2.66 18.42
N TYR A 5 22.79 3.33 17.93
CA TYR A 5 21.88 4.09 18.78
C TYR A 5 20.96 3.16 19.61
N LEU A 6 20.54 2.02 19.06
CA LEU A 6 19.78 1.03 19.81
C LEU A 6 20.60 0.47 20.99
N THR A 7 21.89 0.24 20.78
CA THR A 7 22.82 -0.18 21.84
C THR A 7 22.94 0.89 22.94
N GLN A 8 23.03 2.17 22.57
CA GLN A 8 23.09 3.26 23.55
C GLN A 8 21.80 3.37 24.37
N LEU A 9 20.63 3.25 23.72
CA LEU A 9 19.34 3.28 24.41
C LEU A 9 19.17 2.11 25.37
N ASP A 10 19.60 0.91 24.98
CA ASP A 10 19.58 -0.27 25.84
C ASP A 10 20.51 -0.10 27.06
N ALA A 11 21.72 0.42 26.85
CA ALA A 11 22.68 0.70 27.92
C ALA A 11 22.18 1.76 28.93
N LEU A 12 21.31 2.67 28.49
CA LEU A 12 20.62 3.64 29.35
C LEU A 12 19.43 3.02 30.13
N GLY A 13 19.15 1.74 29.92
CA GLY A 13 18.11 1.00 30.63
C GLY A 13 16.72 1.10 29.99
N ALA A 14 16.59 1.64 28.77
CA ALA A 14 15.30 1.74 28.10
C ALA A 14 14.72 0.35 27.76
N VAL A 15 13.39 0.23 27.80
CA VAL A 15 12.67 -0.88 27.15
C VAL A 15 12.39 -0.45 25.71
N ILE A 16 12.83 -1.26 24.76
CA ILE A 16 12.81 -0.96 23.33
C ILE A 16 11.91 -1.98 22.62
N GLY A 17 10.87 -1.48 21.95
CA GLY A 17 10.15 -2.18 20.91
C GLY A 17 10.44 -1.54 19.55
N LEU A 18 10.93 -2.32 18.60
CA LEU A 18 11.29 -1.90 17.26
C LEU A 18 10.37 -2.58 16.24
N THR A 19 9.78 -1.78 15.36
CA THR A 19 8.93 -2.25 14.26
C THR A 19 9.08 -1.35 13.03
N ALA A 20 8.30 -1.63 11.99
CA ALA A 20 8.15 -0.75 10.83
C ALA A 20 6.67 -0.46 10.56
N ASP A 21 6.42 0.68 9.92
CA ASP A 21 5.13 1.03 9.35
C ASP A 21 4.74 0.08 8.21
N HIS A 22 5.68 -0.21 7.31
CA HIS A 22 5.51 -1.16 6.21
C HIS A 22 6.87 -1.69 5.70
N GLY A 23 6.81 -2.72 4.85
CA GLY A 23 7.95 -3.23 4.10
C GLY A 23 8.29 -2.39 2.85
N MET A 24 9.17 -2.93 2.00
CA MET A 24 9.60 -2.29 0.75
C MET A 24 10.05 -3.35 -0.26
N ASN A 25 9.52 -3.30 -1.48
CA ASN A 25 9.88 -4.24 -2.56
C ASN A 25 10.39 -3.51 -3.81
N ALA A 26 11.12 -4.24 -4.66
CA ALA A 26 11.37 -3.80 -6.03
C ALA A 26 10.05 -3.76 -6.81
N LYS A 27 9.89 -2.78 -7.69
CA LYS A 27 8.70 -2.57 -8.51
C LYS A 27 9.06 -2.48 -9.99
N THR A 28 10.03 -3.30 -10.39
CA THR A 28 10.63 -3.31 -11.73
C THR A 28 10.69 -4.71 -12.29
N ASP A 29 10.82 -4.81 -13.61
CA ASP A 29 11.21 -6.04 -14.30
C ASP A 29 12.71 -6.37 -14.10
N SER A 30 13.19 -7.41 -14.79
CA SER A 30 14.60 -7.83 -14.76
C SER A 30 15.57 -6.84 -15.41
N ALA A 31 15.09 -5.90 -16.23
CA ALA A 31 15.89 -4.84 -16.84
C ALA A 31 15.93 -3.57 -15.98
N GLY A 32 15.18 -3.52 -14.87
CA GLY A 32 15.06 -2.35 -14.01
C GLY A 32 13.98 -1.37 -14.46
N THR A 33 13.16 -1.72 -15.46
CA THR A 33 12.05 -0.90 -15.93
C THR A 33 10.90 -0.95 -14.93
N PRO A 34 10.31 0.19 -14.51
CA PRO A 34 9.16 0.21 -13.61
C PRO A 34 7.95 -0.53 -14.19
N ASN A 35 7.34 -1.41 -13.39
CA ASN A 35 6.07 -2.05 -13.73
C ASN A 35 4.93 -1.17 -13.23
N VAL A 36 4.39 -0.32 -14.11
CA VAL A 36 3.33 0.63 -13.76
C VAL A 36 2.04 0.29 -14.49
N ILE A 37 0.94 0.18 -13.73
CA ILE A 37 -0.41 0.14 -14.27
C ILE A 37 -1.00 1.56 -14.20
N TYR A 38 -1.16 2.22 -15.33
CA TYR A 38 -1.85 3.51 -15.41
C TYR A 38 -3.36 3.30 -15.41
N LEU A 39 -3.92 3.12 -14.21
CA LEU A 39 -5.29 2.66 -14.03
C LEU A 39 -6.32 3.65 -14.57
N GLN A 40 -6.06 4.96 -14.51
CA GLN A 40 -6.98 5.95 -15.08
C GLN A 40 -7.04 5.80 -16.60
N ASP A 41 -5.90 5.66 -17.28
CA ASP A 41 -5.87 5.50 -18.74
C ASP A 41 -6.61 4.24 -19.17
N LEU A 42 -6.47 3.14 -18.44
CA LEU A 42 -7.18 1.89 -18.74
C LEU A 42 -8.70 2.01 -18.53
N LEU A 43 -9.14 2.74 -17.50
CA LEU A 43 -10.56 2.98 -17.24
C LEU A 43 -11.18 3.95 -18.27
N ASP A 44 -10.42 4.95 -18.71
CA ASP A 44 -10.84 5.94 -19.71
C ASP A 44 -10.85 5.34 -21.14
N ALA A 45 -9.85 4.52 -21.49
CA ALA A 45 -9.70 3.93 -22.83
C ALA A 45 -10.72 2.82 -23.16
N ASN A 46 -11.40 2.26 -22.16
CA ASN A 46 -12.51 1.33 -22.39
C ASN A 46 -13.77 2.11 -22.87
N VAL A 47 -13.70 2.56 -24.13
CA VAL A 47 -14.77 3.21 -24.89
C VAL A 47 -15.92 2.21 -25.04
N GLY A 48 -16.91 2.29 -24.14
CA GLY A 48 -18.13 1.48 -24.26
C GLY A 48 -18.96 1.30 -22.98
N ASN A 49 -18.36 1.34 -21.78
CA ASN A 49 -19.13 1.10 -20.54
C ASN A 49 -18.79 2.02 -19.36
N VAL A 50 -17.63 2.65 -19.35
CA VAL A 50 -17.24 3.66 -18.34
C VAL A 50 -17.12 5.01 -19.02
N GLY A 51 -16.26 5.18 -20.03
CA GLY A 51 -16.13 6.46 -20.73
C GLY A 51 -15.50 7.56 -19.87
N ASN A 52 -14.96 8.58 -20.54
CA ASN A 52 -14.21 9.65 -19.89
C ASN A 52 -15.03 10.31 -18.77
N GLY A 53 -14.40 10.43 -17.60
CA GLY A 53 -14.98 11.13 -16.46
C GLY A 53 -16.07 10.34 -15.71
N ARG A 54 -16.20 9.02 -15.91
CA ARG A 54 -17.06 8.18 -15.04
C ARG A 54 -16.35 7.55 -13.86
N THR A 55 -15.03 7.58 -13.84
CA THR A 55 -14.23 7.12 -12.70
C THR A 55 -13.13 8.11 -12.38
N ARG A 56 -12.69 8.10 -11.11
CA ARG A 56 -11.55 8.86 -10.63
C ARG A 56 -10.65 7.97 -9.79
N VAL A 57 -9.44 7.74 -10.28
CA VAL A 57 -8.38 7.03 -9.55
C VAL A 57 -7.66 8.01 -8.62
N ILE A 58 -7.51 7.62 -7.35
CA ILE A 58 -6.76 8.34 -6.31
C ILE A 58 -5.61 7.45 -5.82
N LEU A 59 -4.42 8.03 -5.72
CA LEU A 59 -3.22 7.39 -5.19
C LEU A 59 -2.91 8.00 -3.81
N PRO A 60 -3.28 7.35 -2.70
CA PRO A 60 -3.15 7.92 -1.36
C PRO A 60 -1.74 7.79 -0.77
N ILE A 61 -0.75 7.33 -1.53
CA ILE A 61 0.64 7.16 -1.06
C ILE A 61 1.32 8.50 -0.72
N THR A 62 0.93 9.58 -1.40
CA THR A 62 1.51 10.90 -1.22
C THR A 62 0.49 11.99 -1.56
N ASP A 63 0.88 13.25 -1.39
CA ASP A 63 0.05 14.39 -1.72
C ASP A 63 -0.27 14.45 -3.23
N PRO A 64 -1.49 14.88 -3.60
CA PRO A 64 -1.98 14.79 -4.99
C PRO A 64 -1.22 15.65 -6.00
N TYR A 65 -0.34 16.55 -5.54
CA TYR A 65 0.47 17.44 -6.38
C TYR A 65 1.84 16.86 -6.71
N VAL A 66 2.22 15.73 -6.12
CA VAL A 66 3.46 15.03 -6.45
C VAL A 66 3.25 14.29 -7.77
N VAL A 67 4.02 14.67 -8.79
CA VAL A 67 3.95 14.09 -10.15
C VAL A 67 5.13 13.19 -10.48
N HIS A 68 6.14 13.09 -9.62
CA HIS A 68 7.29 12.22 -9.85
C HIS A 68 7.04 10.80 -9.32
N HIS A 69 7.98 9.89 -9.58
CA HIS A 69 7.91 8.46 -9.18
C HIS A 69 7.55 8.19 -7.71
N GLY A 70 7.70 9.16 -6.81
CA GLY A 70 7.23 9.08 -5.42
C GLY A 70 5.72 8.95 -5.25
N ALA A 71 4.92 9.23 -6.28
CA ALA A 71 3.46 9.05 -6.28
C ALA A 71 3.01 7.64 -6.69
N LEU A 72 3.94 6.71 -6.92
CA LEU A 72 3.64 5.35 -7.36
C LEU A 72 3.70 4.37 -6.18
N GLY A 73 2.55 3.81 -5.82
CA GLY A 73 2.40 2.78 -4.79
C GLY A 73 1.61 1.57 -5.28
N SER A 74 1.58 0.50 -4.50
CA SER A 74 0.84 -0.73 -4.84
C SER A 74 -0.61 -0.75 -4.33
N TYR A 75 -1.15 0.41 -3.93
CA TYR A 75 -2.52 0.62 -3.48
C TYR A 75 -3.13 1.84 -4.18
N ALA A 76 -4.36 1.72 -4.64
CA ALA A 76 -5.16 2.82 -5.15
C ALA A 76 -6.62 2.69 -4.69
N THR A 77 -7.34 3.81 -4.69
CA THR A 77 -8.79 3.81 -4.52
C THR A 77 -9.47 4.49 -5.69
N VAL A 78 -10.64 3.99 -6.10
CA VAL A 78 -11.36 4.46 -7.28
C VAL A 78 -12.76 4.91 -6.86
N TYR A 79 -13.08 6.16 -7.19
CA TYR A 79 -14.42 6.72 -7.06
C TYR A 79 -15.15 6.58 -8.40
N LEU A 80 -16.41 6.16 -8.35
CA LEU A 80 -17.29 6.05 -9.49
C LEU A 80 -18.28 7.22 -9.48
N ASN A 81 -18.57 7.77 -10.66
CA ASN A 81 -19.60 8.79 -10.84
C ASN A 81 -20.95 8.14 -11.21
N ASP A 82 -22.02 8.93 -11.13
CA ASP A 82 -23.37 8.51 -11.47
C ASP A 82 -23.44 7.86 -12.87
N GLY A 83 -24.02 6.67 -12.92
CA GLY A 83 -24.16 5.86 -14.15
C GLY A 83 -23.02 4.87 -14.41
N ALA A 84 -21.95 4.84 -13.61
CA ALA A 84 -20.96 3.77 -13.68
C ALA A 84 -21.47 2.49 -13.00
N ASN A 85 -21.32 1.34 -13.67
CA ASN A 85 -21.69 0.05 -13.09
C ASN A 85 -20.51 -0.51 -12.27
N LEU A 86 -20.64 -0.48 -10.93
CA LEU A 86 -19.62 -0.95 -9.99
C LEU A 86 -19.13 -2.38 -10.28
N ALA A 87 -20.05 -3.31 -10.55
CA ALA A 87 -19.72 -4.70 -10.82
C ALA A 87 -18.91 -4.84 -12.12
N SER A 88 -19.31 -4.12 -13.16
CA SER A 88 -18.60 -4.11 -14.44
C SER A 88 -17.20 -3.50 -14.30
N VAL A 89 -17.06 -2.35 -13.63
CA VAL A 89 -15.76 -1.70 -13.38
C VAL A 89 -14.87 -2.63 -12.55
N SER A 90 -15.40 -3.20 -11.47
CA SER A 90 -14.66 -4.12 -10.61
C SER A 90 -14.15 -5.34 -11.39
N GLN A 91 -14.97 -5.94 -12.25
CA GLN A 91 -14.57 -7.06 -13.09
C GLN A 91 -13.48 -6.68 -14.10
N GLN A 92 -13.59 -5.50 -14.73
CA GLN A 92 -12.57 -5.01 -15.66
C GLN A 92 -11.23 -4.81 -14.94
N VAL A 93 -11.22 -4.17 -13.78
CA VAL A 93 -9.98 -3.93 -13.01
C VAL A 93 -9.35 -5.25 -12.56
N ARG A 94 -10.16 -6.23 -12.12
CA ARG A 94 -9.66 -7.56 -11.73
C ARG A 94 -9.01 -8.32 -12.89
N ALA A 95 -9.40 -8.03 -14.13
CA ALA A 95 -8.85 -8.71 -15.30
C ALA A 95 -7.51 -8.13 -15.77
N ILE A 96 -7.04 -7.01 -15.19
CA ILE A 96 -5.77 -6.37 -15.57
C ILE A 96 -4.61 -7.20 -14.97
N PRO A 97 -3.67 -7.72 -15.80
CA PRO A 97 -2.48 -8.39 -15.30
C PRO A 97 -1.67 -7.47 -14.36
N GLY A 98 -1.23 -8.01 -13.22
CA GLY A 98 -0.53 -7.23 -12.18
C GLY A 98 -1.45 -6.63 -11.11
N ILE A 99 -2.77 -6.81 -11.20
CA ILE A 99 -3.71 -6.52 -10.10
C ILE A 99 -3.91 -7.78 -9.27
N GLU A 100 -3.59 -7.70 -7.97
CA GLU A 100 -3.70 -8.81 -7.02
C GLU A 100 -5.11 -8.89 -6.40
N LEU A 101 -5.70 -7.73 -6.10
CA LEU A 101 -6.95 -7.67 -5.35
C LEU A 101 -7.78 -6.44 -5.72
N VAL A 102 -9.09 -6.65 -5.87
CA VAL A 102 -10.08 -5.57 -6.01
C VAL A 102 -11.23 -5.85 -5.05
N LEU A 103 -11.49 -4.90 -4.16
CA LEU A 103 -12.56 -4.97 -3.16
C LEU A 103 -13.53 -3.80 -3.35
N THR A 104 -14.79 -4.01 -3.02
CA THR A 104 -15.74 -2.92 -2.78
C THR A 104 -15.36 -2.12 -1.52
N ARG A 105 -15.90 -0.91 -1.37
CA ARG A 105 -15.77 -0.09 -0.15
C ARG A 105 -15.99 -0.91 1.13
N ALA A 106 -17.13 -1.60 1.23
CA ALA A 106 -17.50 -2.36 2.43
C ALA A 106 -16.55 -3.54 2.69
N GLU A 107 -16.18 -4.30 1.65
CA GLU A 107 -15.21 -5.41 1.79
C GLU A 107 -13.83 -4.90 2.21
N ALA A 108 -13.38 -3.76 1.67
CA ALA A 108 -12.10 -3.17 2.01
C ALA A 108 -12.09 -2.62 3.45
N ALA A 109 -13.14 -1.93 3.86
CA ALA A 109 -13.29 -1.44 5.22
C ALA A 109 -13.32 -2.58 6.24
N ALA A 110 -14.08 -3.63 5.98
CA ALA A 110 -14.12 -4.81 6.85
C ALA A 110 -12.78 -5.55 6.91
N ARG A 111 -12.12 -5.76 5.76
CA ARG A 111 -10.88 -6.55 5.69
C ARG A 111 -9.64 -5.80 6.19
N PHE A 112 -9.56 -4.51 5.91
CA PHE A 112 -8.38 -3.68 6.22
C PHE A 112 -8.62 -2.71 7.37
N GLU A 113 -9.80 -2.77 8.01
CA GLU A 113 -10.18 -1.94 9.17
C GLU A 113 -10.14 -0.44 8.82
N LEU A 114 -10.66 -0.09 7.63
CA LEU A 114 -10.61 1.26 7.08
C LEU A 114 -11.91 2.04 7.32
N PRO A 115 -11.84 3.38 7.46
CA PRO A 115 -13.02 4.23 7.51
C PRO A 115 -13.72 4.31 6.13
N GLU A 116 -14.94 3.77 6.04
CA GLU A 116 -15.71 3.70 4.78
C GLU A 116 -15.95 5.07 4.14
N ASP A 117 -16.13 6.13 4.94
CA ASP A 117 -16.38 7.49 4.50
C ASP A 117 -15.17 8.17 3.84
N ARG A 118 -13.98 7.56 3.90
CA ARG A 118 -12.73 8.11 3.37
C ARG A 118 -12.09 7.29 2.26
N ILE A 119 -12.78 6.27 1.78
CA ILE A 119 -12.31 5.44 0.65
C ILE A 119 -13.31 5.46 -0.50
N GLY A 120 -12.80 5.29 -1.71
CA GLY A 120 -13.59 5.17 -2.94
C GLY A 120 -14.48 3.92 -2.94
N ASP A 121 -15.28 3.81 -3.99
CA ASP A 121 -16.21 2.69 -4.15
C ASP A 121 -15.48 1.37 -4.40
N LEU A 122 -14.25 1.44 -4.93
CA LEU A 122 -13.32 0.33 -5.04
C LEU A 122 -11.96 0.63 -4.38
N VAL A 123 -11.37 -0.41 -3.82
CA VAL A 123 -9.97 -0.48 -3.40
C VAL A 123 -9.25 -1.48 -4.29
N VAL A 124 -8.10 -1.08 -4.80
CA VAL A 124 -7.30 -1.84 -5.76
C VAL A 124 -5.89 -2.01 -5.20
N VAL A 125 -5.40 -3.25 -5.17
CA VAL A 125 -4.04 -3.59 -4.74
C VAL A 125 -3.35 -4.35 -5.88
N SER A 126 -2.14 -3.92 -6.22
CA SER A 126 -1.34 -4.59 -7.25
C SER A 126 -0.42 -5.65 -6.67
N GLU A 127 0.05 -6.53 -7.55
CA GLU A 127 1.00 -7.58 -7.22
C GLU A 127 2.35 -7.04 -6.73
N ARG A 128 3.15 -7.93 -6.12
CA ARG A 128 4.41 -7.61 -5.44
C ARG A 128 5.36 -6.69 -6.20
N LEU A 129 5.51 -6.87 -7.52
CA LEU A 129 6.48 -6.15 -8.33
C LEU A 129 5.88 -4.99 -9.13
N THR A 130 4.61 -4.63 -8.87
CA THR A 130 3.84 -3.69 -9.67
C THR A 130 3.34 -2.53 -8.83
N VAL A 131 3.31 -1.33 -9.41
CA VAL A 131 2.69 -0.12 -8.82
C VAL A 131 1.52 0.36 -9.68
N ILE A 132 0.64 1.14 -9.08
CA ILE A 132 -0.52 1.75 -9.71
C ILE A 132 -0.27 3.24 -9.85
N GLY A 133 -0.39 3.73 -11.07
CA GLY A 133 -0.41 5.15 -11.42
C GLY A 133 -1.83 5.59 -11.79
N THR A 134 -1.98 6.91 -12.00
CA THR A 134 -3.21 7.47 -12.55
C THR A 134 -3.19 7.39 -14.07
N SER A 135 -2.82 8.47 -14.77
CA SER A 135 -2.59 8.50 -16.22
C SER A 135 -1.10 8.69 -16.50
N ALA A 136 -0.56 8.09 -17.56
CA ALA A 136 0.86 8.21 -17.92
C ALA A 136 1.29 9.68 -18.06
N SER A 137 0.41 10.52 -18.60
CA SER A 137 0.62 11.97 -18.74
C SER A 137 0.77 12.74 -17.43
N ARG A 138 0.40 12.16 -16.28
CA ARG A 138 0.48 12.77 -14.95
C ARG A 138 1.64 12.26 -14.10
N HIS A 139 2.46 11.35 -14.64
CA HIS A 139 3.63 10.80 -13.96
C HIS A 139 4.90 11.10 -14.75
N ASP A 140 5.78 11.90 -14.17
CA ASP A 140 7.11 12.18 -14.71
C ASP A 140 8.15 11.26 -14.08
N LEU A 141 8.63 10.29 -14.86
CA LEU A 141 9.63 9.31 -14.46
C LEU A 141 11.06 9.71 -14.82
N SER A 142 11.29 10.89 -15.41
CA SER A 142 12.61 11.32 -15.87
C SER A 142 13.64 11.42 -14.74
N GLU A 143 13.19 11.72 -13.51
CA GLU A 143 14.05 11.78 -12.32
C GLU A 143 14.27 10.43 -11.62
N LEU A 144 13.68 9.33 -12.13
CA LEU A 144 13.92 8.00 -11.59
C LEU A 144 15.27 7.45 -12.09
N LYS A 145 16.34 7.73 -11.33
CA LYS A 145 17.73 7.34 -11.67
C LYS A 145 18.10 5.92 -11.27
N LEU A 146 17.32 5.28 -10.40
CA LEU A 146 17.55 3.94 -9.88
C LEU A 146 16.28 3.09 -10.05
N PRO A 147 16.40 1.75 -10.12
CA PRO A 147 15.23 0.86 -10.19
C PRO A 147 14.20 1.16 -9.09
N LEU A 148 12.94 1.30 -9.49
CA LEU A 148 11.86 1.68 -8.59
C LEU A 148 11.72 0.69 -7.43
N ARG A 149 11.67 1.23 -6.22
CA ARG A 149 11.25 0.52 -5.01
C ARG A 149 10.10 1.29 -4.39
N SER A 150 9.05 0.57 -4.00
CA SER A 150 7.87 1.18 -3.37
C SER A 150 7.14 0.16 -2.50
N HIS A 151 6.00 0.59 -1.96
CA HIS A 151 5.18 -0.12 -0.99
C HIS A 151 3.69 0.18 -1.18
N GLY A 152 2.86 -0.24 -0.21
CA GLY A 152 1.43 0.00 -0.14
C GLY A 152 0.59 -1.25 -0.37
N GLY A 153 1.16 -2.31 -0.93
CA GLY A 153 0.44 -3.55 -1.21
C GLY A 153 0.47 -4.54 -0.06
N ILE A 154 -0.21 -5.67 -0.24
CA ILE A 154 -0.20 -6.79 0.71
C ILE A 154 1.22 -7.37 0.84
N SER A 155 1.99 -7.35 -0.24
CA SER A 155 3.38 -7.81 -0.28
C SER A 155 4.34 -7.04 0.63
N GLU A 156 3.95 -5.86 1.11
CA GLU A 156 4.73 -5.06 2.07
C GLU A 156 4.12 -5.07 3.49
N GLN A 157 3.10 -5.90 3.77
CA GLN A 157 2.43 -5.89 5.07
C GLN A 157 3.25 -6.53 6.21
N ARG A 158 4.13 -7.48 5.90
CA ARG A 158 4.94 -8.17 6.93
C ARG A 158 6.11 -7.29 7.34
N VAL A 159 6.16 -6.96 8.63
CA VAL A 159 7.20 -6.12 9.25
C VAL A 159 7.74 -6.79 10.51
N PRO A 160 8.98 -6.47 10.92
CA PRO A 160 9.54 -7.03 12.14
C PRO A 160 8.83 -6.49 13.39
N LEU A 161 8.85 -7.30 14.45
CA LEU A 161 8.60 -6.88 15.83
C LEU A 161 9.76 -7.42 16.67
N MET A 162 10.62 -6.52 17.13
CA MET A 162 11.85 -6.83 17.85
C MET A 162 11.87 -6.13 19.20
N PHE A 163 12.34 -6.81 20.24
CA PHE A 163 12.35 -6.30 21.61
C PHE A 163 13.68 -6.61 22.30
N ASN A 164 14.15 -5.69 23.15
CA ASN A 164 15.34 -5.91 24.00
C ASN A 164 15.01 -6.55 25.36
N ARG A 165 13.75 -6.97 25.56
CA ARG A 165 13.27 -7.68 26.75
C ARG A 165 12.55 -8.96 26.35
N LYS A 166 12.47 -9.91 27.27
CA LYS A 166 11.66 -11.11 27.07
C LYS A 166 10.19 -10.73 27.18
N LEU A 167 9.41 -11.09 26.17
CA LEU A 167 7.96 -10.93 26.21
C LEU A 167 7.32 -12.04 27.05
N GLY A 168 6.17 -11.72 27.64
CA GLY A 168 5.26 -12.72 28.19
C GLY A 168 4.63 -13.59 27.09
N ALA A 169 3.76 -14.52 27.50
CA ALA A 169 3.04 -15.36 26.55
C ALA A 169 2.09 -14.51 25.68
N ILE A 170 2.20 -14.67 24.37
CA ILE A 170 1.28 -14.07 23.39
C ILE A 170 0.22 -15.13 23.07
N PRO A 171 -1.09 -14.82 23.17
CA PRO A 171 -2.14 -15.76 22.81
C PRO A 171 -1.96 -16.30 21.38
N SER A 172 -2.12 -17.61 21.19
CA SER A 172 -1.85 -18.25 19.89
C SER A 172 -2.80 -17.82 18.78
N ASP A 173 -3.98 -17.33 19.15
CA ASP A 173 -5.02 -16.79 18.26
C ASP A 173 -4.83 -15.29 17.97
N HIS A 174 -3.93 -14.61 18.67
CA HIS A 174 -3.63 -13.20 18.43
C HIS A 174 -2.72 -13.04 17.20
N ARG A 175 -3.29 -12.49 16.12
CA ARG A 175 -2.52 -12.11 14.94
C ARG A 175 -1.79 -10.79 15.20
N LEU A 176 -0.48 -10.88 15.42
CA LEU A 176 0.38 -9.71 15.67
C LEU A 176 0.27 -8.63 14.58
N ARG A 177 0.24 -7.37 15.04
CA ARG A 177 0.22 -6.15 14.23
C ARG A 177 1.35 -5.23 14.67
N ASN A 178 1.84 -4.40 13.75
CA ASN A 178 2.90 -3.44 14.07
C ASN A 178 2.48 -2.46 15.17
N PHE A 179 1.21 -2.08 15.21
CA PHE A 179 0.66 -1.24 16.26
C PHE A 179 0.52 -1.93 17.64
N ASP A 180 0.82 -3.23 17.75
CA ASP A 180 0.95 -3.91 19.05
C ASP A 180 2.27 -3.57 19.76
N VAL A 181 3.23 -2.94 19.07
CA VAL A 181 4.61 -2.75 19.56
C VAL A 181 4.67 -2.06 20.93
N PHE A 182 3.84 -1.04 21.16
CA PHE A 182 3.79 -0.35 22.44
C PHE A 182 3.19 -1.22 23.53
N TYR A 183 2.08 -1.90 23.24
CA TYR A 183 1.44 -2.81 24.19
C TYR A 183 2.42 -3.90 24.64
N LEU A 184 3.12 -4.52 23.70
CA LEU A 184 4.10 -5.57 23.99
C LEU A 184 5.32 -5.05 24.75
N ALA A 185 5.85 -3.88 24.37
CA ALA A 185 7.00 -3.28 25.07
C ALA A 185 6.66 -2.87 26.51
N MET A 186 5.49 -2.26 26.73
CA MET A 186 5.07 -1.78 28.05
C MET A 186 4.66 -2.91 29.01
N ASN A 187 4.26 -4.06 28.47
CA ASN A 187 3.90 -5.25 29.25
C ASN A 187 4.97 -6.35 29.21
N ALA A 188 6.16 -6.05 28.68
CA ALA A 188 7.29 -6.99 28.72
C ALA A 188 7.72 -7.22 30.18
N ALA A 189 8.21 -8.42 30.47
CA ALA A 189 8.80 -8.70 31.78
C ALA A 189 10.10 -7.89 31.92
N ALA A 190 10.24 -7.19 33.06
CA ALA A 190 11.45 -6.45 33.42
C ALA A 190 12.62 -7.41 33.68
#